data_AF-A0A945TXK5-F1
#
_entry.id   AF-A0A945TXK5-F1
#
_cell.length_a   1.000
_cell.length_b   1.000
_cell.length_c   1.000
_cell.angle_alpha   90.00
_cell.angle_beta   90.00
_cell.angle_gamma   90.00
#
_symmetry.space_group_name_H-M   'P 1'
#
loop_
_entity.id
_entity.type
_entity.pdbx_description
1 polymer ?
#
loop_
_entity_poly.entity_id
_entity_poly.type
_entity_poly.pdbx_seq_one_letter_code
_entity_poly.pdbx_strand_id
1 'polypeptide(L)'
;MNEFMEQYWSFYHAGVTIFLFAGLTLLIKLVFFKRKRRKKEPHLKFKHWNQRFENDFERLENELHVAPFLPKEAIKLLMKARKKEVKEEKRKDKEKSVKTISTIQEKLKDGLKSEEVFKQHSNCVYVLTFIGSIMAPEVEQLRDQISFLLQIAQPADEIVVRLTSPGGAVPQYGLASSQLERLKRAGLRC
;
A
#
# COMPACT_ATOMS: atom_id res chain seq x y z
N MET A 1 68.10 -25.68 -26.87
CA MET A 1 66.80 -26.39 -26.84
C MET A 1 65.96 -26.04 -25.61
N ASN A 2 66.56 -25.81 -24.43
CA ASN A 2 65.81 -25.49 -23.21
C ASN A 2 65.15 -24.10 -23.25
N GLU A 3 65.83 -23.07 -23.78
CA GLU A 3 65.28 -21.70 -23.87
C GLU A 3 64.04 -21.60 -24.77
N PHE A 4 64.02 -22.32 -25.90
CA PHE A 4 62.87 -22.34 -26.80
C PHE A 4 61.65 -23.02 -26.18
N MET A 5 61.87 -24.09 -25.40
CA MET A 5 60.82 -24.77 -24.67
C MET A 5 60.27 -23.90 -23.54
N GLU A 6 61.13 -23.25 -22.75
CA GLU A 6 60.69 -22.32 -21.70
C GLU A 6 59.85 -21.17 -22.24
N GLN A 7 60.24 -20.61 -23.39
CA GLN A 7 59.49 -19.54 -24.03
C GLN A 7 58.13 -20.04 -24.56
N TYR A 8 58.05 -21.24 -25.13
CA TYR A 8 56.78 -21.85 -25.56
C TYR A 8 55.83 -22.11 -24.38
N TRP A 9 56.34 -22.64 -23.27
CA TRP A 9 55.57 -22.84 -22.04
C TRP A 9 55.02 -21.52 -21.49
N SER A 10 55.81 -20.43 -21.56
CA SER A 10 55.35 -19.10 -21.13
C SER A 10 54.17 -18.58 -21.95
N PHE A 11 54.20 -18.75 -23.28
CA PHE A 11 53.10 -18.33 -24.17
C PHE A 11 51.86 -19.19 -23.99
N TYR A 12 52.03 -20.50 -23.75
CA TYR A 12 50.92 -21.40 -23.45
C TYR A 12 50.24 -21.02 -22.13
N HIS A 13 51.00 -20.74 -21.07
CA HIS A 13 50.44 -20.28 -19.79
C HIS A 13 49.71 -18.92 -19.91
N ALA A 14 50.27 -17.98 -20.68
CA ALA A 14 49.62 -16.70 -20.94
C ALA A 14 48.28 -16.88 -21.69
N GLY A 15 48.23 -17.76 -22.70
CA GLY A 15 46.99 -18.06 -23.43
C GLY A 15 45.92 -18.73 -22.55
N VAL A 16 46.32 -19.74 -21.78
CA VAL A 16 45.40 -20.48 -20.89
C VAL A 16 44.85 -19.56 -19.79
N THR A 17 45.66 -18.69 -19.21
CA THR A 17 45.21 -17.75 -18.17
C THR A 17 44.17 -16.75 -18.71
N ILE A 18 44.41 -16.16 -19.89
CA ILE A 18 43.44 -15.25 -20.53
C ILE A 18 42.11 -15.97 -20.80
N PHE A 19 42.15 -17.21 -21.28
CA PHE A 19 40.95 -17.99 -21.57
C PHE A 19 40.16 -18.34 -20.32
N LEU A 20 40.85 -18.69 -19.22
CA LEU A 20 40.22 -18.94 -17.92
C LEU A 20 39.58 -17.68 -17.34
N PHE A 21 40.24 -16.52 -17.42
CA PHE A 21 39.65 -15.25 -16.99
C PHE A 21 38.44 -14.84 -17.85
N ALA A 22 38.51 -15.02 -19.17
CA ALA A 22 37.38 -14.78 -20.06
C ALA A 22 36.18 -15.69 -19.76
N GLY A 23 36.44 -16.99 -19.52
CA GLY A 23 35.42 -17.95 -19.10
C GLY A 23 34.79 -17.61 -17.75
N LEU A 24 35.63 -17.23 -16.77
CA LEU A 24 35.18 -16.85 -15.44
C LEU A 24 34.31 -15.58 -15.47
N THR A 25 34.71 -14.57 -16.23
CA THR A 25 33.94 -13.33 -16.38
C THR A 25 32.59 -13.56 -17.09
N LEU A 26 32.54 -14.46 -18.07
CA LEU A 26 31.30 -14.85 -18.75
C LEU A 26 30.34 -15.60 -17.80
N LEU A 27 30.86 -16.53 -17.00
CA LEU A 27 30.09 -17.24 -15.98
C LEU A 27 29.54 -16.28 -14.91
N ILE A 28 30.36 -15.35 -14.43
CA ILE A 28 29.94 -14.32 -13.46
C ILE A 28 28.81 -13.46 -14.06
N LYS A 29 28.95 -12.99 -15.30
CA LYS A 29 27.88 -12.22 -15.99
C LYS A 29 26.59 -13.03 -16.11
N LEU A 30 26.66 -14.32 -16.43
CA LEU A 30 25.49 -15.18 -16.55
C LEU A 30 24.78 -15.40 -15.21
N VAL A 31 25.54 -15.55 -14.12
CA VAL A 31 25.00 -15.64 -12.76
C VAL A 31 24.34 -14.32 -12.33
N PHE A 32 24.99 -13.17 -12.56
CA PHE A 32 24.41 -11.85 -12.27
C PHE A 32 23.15 -11.57 -13.11
N PHE A 33 23.13 -11.98 -14.38
CA PHE A 33 21.96 -11.86 -15.25
C PHE A 33 20.78 -12.71 -14.75
N LYS A 34 21.04 -13.94 -14.28
CA LYS A 34 20.01 -14.77 -13.62
C LYS A 34 19.53 -14.18 -12.28
N ARG A 35 20.43 -13.58 -11.48
CA ARG A 35 20.04 -12.90 -10.23
C ARG A 35 19.17 -11.67 -10.48
N LYS A 36 19.44 -10.89 -11.52
CA LYS A 36 18.61 -9.73 -11.92
C LYS A 36 17.19 -10.13 -12.33
N ARG A 37 16.98 -11.39 -12.76
CA ARG A 37 15.65 -11.97 -13.04
C ARG A 37 14.91 -12.45 -11.79
N ARG A 38 15.53 -12.49 -10.60
CA ARG A 38 14.76 -12.69 -9.36
C ARG A 38 13.90 -11.44 -9.16
N LYS A 39 12.61 -11.56 -9.46
CA LYS A 39 11.61 -10.52 -9.20
C LYS A 39 11.77 -10.09 -7.75
N LYS A 40 11.92 -8.78 -7.51
CA LYS A 40 11.92 -8.22 -6.15
C LYS A 40 10.62 -8.64 -5.48
N GLU A 41 10.71 -9.14 -4.25
CA GLU A 41 9.51 -9.48 -3.49
C GLU A 41 8.67 -8.20 -3.30
N PRO A 42 7.35 -8.27 -3.51
CA PRO A 42 6.49 -7.10 -3.38
C PRO A 42 6.44 -6.66 -1.92
N HIS A 43 7.11 -5.56 -1.59
CA HIS A 43 7.06 -4.96 -0.26
C HIS A 43 5.82 -4.05 -0.13
N LEU A 44 4.74 -4.58 0.45
CA LEU A 44 3.56 -3.79 0.81
C LEU A 44 3.78 -3.07 2.14
N LYS A 45 3.54 -1.76 2.18
CA LYS A 45 3.56 -0.95 3.41
C LYS A 45 2.13 -0.68 3.84
N PHE A 46 1.78 -1.09 5.06
CA PHE A 46 0.48 -0.82 5.66
C PHE A 46 0.58 0.37 6.62
N LYS A 47 -0.36 1.31 6.52
CA LYS A 47 -0.51 2.43 7.45
C LYS A 47 -1.93 2.42 8.00
N HIS A 48 -2.07 2.39 9.31
CA HIS A 48 -3.35 2.54 9.98
C HIS A 48 -3.61 4.02 10.24
N TRP A 49 -4.64 4.59 9.59
CA TRP A 49 -4.87 6.04 9.58
C TRP A 49 -5.74 6.55 10.74
N ASN A 50 -6.60 5.70 11.32
CA ASN A 50 -7.62 6.12 12.31
C ASN A 50 -7.02 6.78 13.56
N GLN A 51 -5.77 6.47 13.91
CA GLN A 51 -5.15 6.92 15.16
C GLN A 51 -4.42 8.27 15.07
N ARG A 52 -4.19 8.77 13.85
CA ARG A 52 -3.37 9.98 13.63
C ARG A 52 -4.20 11.26 13.72
N PHE A 53 -5.37 11.28 13.09
CA PHE A 53 -6.16 12.50 12.95
C PHE A 53 -6.69 13.03 14.27
N GLU A 54 -7.10 12.15 15.19
CA GLU A 54 -7.57 12.55 16.53
C GLU A 54 -6.47 13.34 17.29
N ASN A 55 -5.24 12.84 17.25
CA ASN A 55 -4.09 13.45 17.94
C ASN A 55 -3.62 14.75 17.29
N ASP A 56 -3.58 14.79 15.95
CA ASP A 56 -3.12 15.96 15.20
C ASP A 56 -4.14 17.11 15.33
N PHE A 57 -5.45 16.83 15.38
CA PHE A 57 -6.48 17.85 15.63
C PHE A 57 -6.43 18.40 17.05
N GLU A 58 -6.31 17.54 18.07
CA GLU A 58 -6.19 17.99 19.46
C GLU A 58 -4.96 18.88 19.65
N ARG A 59 -3.82 18.50 19.05
CA ARG A 59 -2.60 19.32 19.07
C ARG A 59 -2.78 20.65 18.35
N LEU A 60 -3.37 20.62 17.16
CA LEU A 60 -3.62 21.83 16.38
C LEU A 60 -4.56 22.78 17.10
N GLU A 61 -5.60 22.29 17.78
CA GLU A 61 -6.48 23.13 18.60
C GLU A 61 -5.76 23.76 19.78
N ASN A 62 -4.86 23.01 20.41
CA ASN A 62 -4.04 23.51 21.50
C ASN A 62 -3.04 24.57 21.02
N GLU A 63 -2.44 24.40 19.85
CA GLU A 63 -1.46 25.34 19.27
C GLU A 63 -2.12 26.59 18.65
N LEU A 64 -3.24 26.42 17.94
CA LEU A 64 -3.93 27.53 17.25
C LEU A 64 -4.65 28.48 18.21
N HIS A 65 -4.73 28.17 19.51
CA HIS A 65 -5.41 28.99 20.51
C HIS A 65 -6.74 29.55 19.99
N VAL A 66 -7.56 28.76 19.25
CA VAL A 66 -8.58 29.15 18.22
C VAL A 66 -9.57 30.27 18.59
N ALA A 67 -9.51 30.84 19.78
CA ALA A 67 -10.21 32.04 20.14
C ALA A 67 -9.34 33.09 20.89
N PRO A 68 -8.23 33.63 20.34
CA PRO A 68 -7.56 34.77 20.98
C PRO A 68 -8.36 36.07 20.80
N PHE A 69 -9.23 36.12 19.78
CA PHE A 69 -9.97 37.30 19.35
C PHE A 69 -11.42 37.39 19.87
N LEU A 70 -11.91 36.38 20.59
CA LEU A 70 -13.27 36.36 21.14
C LEU A 70 -13.25 36.70 22.65
N PRO A 71 -14.29 37.40 23.16
CA PRO A 71 -14.44 37.61 24.59
C PRO A 71 -14.59 36.28 25.34
N LYS A 72 -14.01 36.19 26.55
CA LYS A 72 -13.92 34.94 27.35
C LYS A 72 -15.25 34.21 27.55
N GLU A 73 -16.36 34.95 27.62
CA GLU A 73 -17.71 34.39 27.79
C GLU A 73 -18.20 33.67 26.54
N ALA A 74 -17.95 34.22 25.35
CA ALA A 74 -18.31 33.61 24.07
C ALA A 74 -17.55 32.29 23.85
N ILE A 75 -16.26 32.26 24.20
CA ILE A 75 -15.42 31.05 24.13
C ILE A 75 -16.00 29.94 25.00
N LYS A 76 -16.40 30.26 26.24
CA LYS A 76 -16.96 29.30 27.20
C LYS A 76 -18.30 28.72 26.71
N LEU A 77 -19.12 29.51 26.02
CA LEU A 77 -20.36 29.04 25.41
C LEU A 77 -20.09 28.08 24.25
N LEU A 78 -19.19 28.44 23.33
CA LEU A 78 -18.81 27.60 22.19
C LEU A 78 -18.19 26.27 22.63
N MET A 79 -17.29 26.28 23.60
CA MET A 79 -16.71 25.06 24.17
C MET A 79 -17.78 24.15 24.81
N LYS A 80 -18.77 24.72 25.51
CA LYS A 80 -19.88 23.95 26.07
C LYS A 80 -20.78 23.36 24.99
N ALA A 81 -21.07 24.09 23.91
CA ALA A 81 -21.84 23.60 22.78
C ALA A 81 -21.12 22.43 22.09
N ARG A 82 -19.84 22.62 21.73
CA ARG A 82 -19.01 21.59 21.11
C ARG A 82 -18.86 20.34 21.98
N LYS A 83 -18.68 20.50 23.30
CA LYS A 83 -18.62 19.36 24.21
C LYS A 83 -19.93 18.56 24.26
N LYS A 84 -21.08 19.23 24.10
CA LYS A 84 -22.38 18.55 23.98
C LYS A 84 -22.50 17.82 22.64
N GLU A 85 -22.11 18.44 21.53
CA GLU A 85 -22.11 17.84 20.20
C GLU A 85 -21.24 16.58 20.14
N VAL A 86 -19.99 16.67 20.59
CA VAL A 86 -19.07 15.53 20.64
C VAL A 86 -19.60 14.41 21.55
N LYS A 87 -20.25 14.75 22.67
CA LYS A 87 -20.86 13.75 23.56
C LYS A 87 -22.04 13.04 22.88
N GLU A 88 -22.85 13.78 22.12
CA GLU A 88 -23.99 13.23 21.40
C GLU A 88 -23.55 12.34 20.23
N GLU A 89 -22.53 12.76 19.48
CA GLU A 89 -21.92 11.96 18.41
C GLU A 89 -21.34 10.65 18.95
N LYS A 90 -20.58 10.72 20.06
CA LYS A 90 -20.07 9.53 20.77
C LYS A 90 -21.19 8.60 21.26
N ARG A 91 -22.37 9.11 21.63
CA ARG A 91 -23.52 8.27 22.00
C ARG A 91 -24.10 7.58 20.79
N LYS A 92 -24.31 8.30 19.69
CA LYS A 92 -24.82 7.75 18.43
C LYS A 92 -23.91 6.65 17.88
N ASP A 93 -22.60 6.83 17.95
CA ASP A 93 -21.64 5.83 17.48
C ASP A 93 -21.61 4.58 18.35
N LYS A 94 -21.77 4.73 19.68
CA LYS A 94 -21.95 3.61 20.60
C LYS A 94 -23.25 2.86 20.34
N GLU A 95 -24.35 3.56 20.09
CA GLU A 95 -25.63 2.91 19.76
C GLU A 95 -25.56 2.15 18.44
N LYS A 96 -24.89 2.71 17.43
CA LYS A 96 -24.63 2.02 16.16
C LYS A 96 -23.76 0.78 16.37
N SER A 97 -22.68 0.88 17.16
CA SER A 97 -21.78 -0.25 17.39
C SER A 97 -22.47 -1.38 18.16
N VAL A 98 -23.26 -1.07 19.18
CA VAL A 98 -24.06 -2.07 19.92
C VAL A 98 -25.07 -2.77 19.00
N LYS A 99 -25.77 -2.02 18.14
CA LYS A 99 -26.69 -2.59 17.14
C LYS A 99 -25.97 -3.51 16.16
N THR A 100 -24.79 -3.12 15.67
CA THR A 100 -23.99 -3.98 14.79
C THR A 100 -23.58 -5.26 15.51
N ILE A 101 -23.12 -5.17 16.77
CA ILE A 101 -22.73 -6.34 17.57
C ILE A 101 -23.92 -7.29 17.78
N SER A 102 -25.11 -6.77 18.12
CA SER A 102 -26.29 -7.62 18.31
C SER A 102 -26.71 -8.32 17.02
N THR A 103 -26.66 -7.64 15.87
CA THR A 103 -26.97 -8.27 14.57
C THR A 103 -25.97 -9.36 14.18
N ILE A 104 -24.68 -9.17 14.50
CA ILE A 104 -23.65 -10.19 14.26
C ILE A 104 -23.87 -11.41 15.17
N GLN A 105 -24.21 -11.19 16.44
CA GLN A 105 -24.50 -12.27 17.38
C GLN A 105 -25.71 -13.10 16.97
N GLU A 106 -26.77 -12.46 16.48
CA GLU A 106 -27.97 -13.14 15.98
C GLU A 106 -27.63 -14.02 14.77
N LYS A 107 -26.95 -13.46 13.76
CA LYS A 107 -26.51 -14.22 12.58
C LYS A 107 -25.61 -15.41 12.92
N LEU A 108 -24.72 -15.27 13.90
CA LEU A 108 -23.88 -16.39 14.36
C LEU A 108 -24.69 -17.46 15.10
N LYS A 109 -25.73 -17.08 15.86
CA LYS A 109 -26.64 -18.02 16.52
C LYS A 109 -27.52 -18.77 15.54
N ASP A 110 -27.86 -18.14 14.42
CA ASP A 110 -28.62 -18.74 13.30
C ASP A 110 -27.80 -19.76 12.50
N GLY A 111 -26.53 -20.00 12.87
CA GLY A 111 -25.68 -21.04 12.28
C GLY A 111 -24.94 -20.61 11.01
N LEU A 112 -24.92 -19.31 10.66
CA LEU A 112 -24.08 -18.79 9.58
C LEU A 112 -22.60 -18.97 9.93
N LYS A 113 -21.79 -19.33 8.92
CA LYS A 113 -20.35 -19.46 9.07
C LYS A 113 -19.71 -18.10 9.37
N SER A 114 -18.71 -18.08 10.24
CA SER A 114 -17.99 -16.86 10.63
C SER A 114 -17.45 -16.06 9.43
N GLU A 115 -16.99 -16.75 8.38
CA GLU A 115 -16.50 -16.14 7.14
C GLU A 115 -17.58 -15.35 6.38
N GLU A 116 -18.83 -15.81 6.44
CA GLU A 116 -19.95 -15.23 5.71
C GLU A 116 -20.50 -14.01 6.45
N VAL A 117 -20.52 -14.07 7.77
CA VAL A 117 -20.79 -12.91 8.63
C VAL A 117 -19.71 -11.85 8.46
N PHE A 118 -18.44 -12.25 8.39
CA PHE A 118 -17.32 -11.34 8.17
C PHE A 118 -17.42 -10.62 6.81
N LYS A 119 -17.76 -11.34 5.74
CA LYS A 119 -17.99 -10.77 4.39
C LYS A 119 -19.06 -9.68 4.35
N GLN A 120 -20.10 -9.80 5.17
CA GLN A 120 -21.24 -8.87 5.18
C GLN A 120 -21.05 -7.66 6.10
N HIS A 121 -20.19 -7.77 7.10
CA HIS A 121 -20.06 -6.78 8.17
C HIS A 121 -18.66 -6.15 8.26
N SER A 122 -17.76 -6.48 7.34
CA SER A 122 -16.52 -5.73 7.21
C SER A 122 -16.85 -4.27 6.86
N ASN A 123 -16.12 -3.34 7.47
CA ASN A 123 -16.30 -1.91 7.24
C ASN A 123 -14.93 -1.24 7.18
N CYS A 124 -14.04 -1.83 6.38
CA CYS A 124 -12.69 -1.34 6.19
C CYS A 124 -12.62 -0.45 4.94
N VAL A 125 -11.99 0.71 5.08
CA VAL A 125 -11.66 1.58 3.94
C VAL A 125 -10.18 1.44 3.62
N TYR A 126 -9.88 0.91 2.43
CA TYR A 126 -8.52 0.78 1.93
C TYR A 126 -8.16 1.99 1.08
N VAL A 127 -7.09 2.70 1.46
CA VAL A 127 -6.61 3.86 0.68
C VAL A 127 -5.38 3.47 -0.12
N LEU A 128 -5.53 3.38 -1.44
CA LEU A 128 -4.42 3.25 -2.38
C LEU A 128 -3.93 4.64 -2.78
N THR A 129 -2.61 4.84 -2.79
CA THR A 129 -2.01 6.07 -3.33
C THR A 129 -1.20 5.73 -4.56
N PHE A 130 -1.58 6.30 -5.69
CA PHE A 130 -0.85 6.20 -6.95
C PHE A 130 -0.34 7.58 -7.35
N ILE A 131 0.97 7.76 -7.27
CA ILE A 131 1.66 8.98 -7.72
C ILE A 131 2.43 8.57 -8.98
N GLY A 132 1.82 8.81 -10.14
CA GLY A 132 2.39 8.46 -11.43
C GLY A 132 3.45 9.46 -11.87
N SER A 133 4.42 8.97 -12.63
CA SER A 133 5.39 9.78 -13.38
C SER A 133 5.21 9.59 -14.90
N ILE A 134 5.97 10.32 -15.72
CA ILE A 134 5.79 10.30 -17.19
C ILE A 134 5.86 8.86 -17.78
N MET A 135 6.75 8.03 -17.24
CA MET A 135 6.93 6.63 -17.67
C MET A 135 6.07 5.63 -16.89
N ALA A 136 5.40 6.10 -15.83
CA ALA A 136 4.54 5.34 -14.94
C ALA A 136 5.09 3.95 -14.50
N PRO A 137 6.34 3.81 -14.03
CA PRO A 137 6.83 2.56 -13.46
C PRO A 137 6.06 2.13 -12.20
N GLU A 138 5.38 3.08 -11.53
CA GLU A 138 4.61 2.84 -10.30
C GLU A 138 3.40 1.92 -10.55
N VAL A 139 3.04 1.68 -11.82
CA VAL A 139 1.99 0.74 -12.23
C VAL A 139 2.29 -0.69 -11.77
N GLU A 140 3.55 -1.09 -11.70
CA GLU A 140 3.93 -2.41 -11.16
C GLU A 140 3.54 -2.54 -9.69
N GLN A 141 3.80 -1.50 -8.90
CA GLN A 141 3.43 -1.46 -7.49
C GLN A 141 1.90 -1.43 -7.31
N LEU A 142 1.20 -0.65 -8.14
CA LEU A 142 -0.26 -0.60 -8.15
C LEU A 142 -0.87 -1.98 -8.45
N ARG A 143 -0.31 -2.71 -9.43
CA ARG A 143 -0.73 -4.07 -9.77
C ARG A 143 -0.61 -5.01 -8.57
N ASP A 144 0.51 -4.95 -7.85
CA ASP A 144 0.75 -5.84 -6.71
C ASP A 144 -0.18 -5.48 -5.54
N GLN A 145 -0.41 -4.19 -5.28
CA GLN A 145 -1.38 -3.72 -4.29
C GLN A 145 -2.81 -4.17 -4.61
N ILE A 146 -3.24 -4.03 -5.87
CA ILE A 146 -4.57 -4.46 -6.31
C ILE A 146 -4.71 -5.98 -6.22
N SER A 147 -3.66 -6.73 -6.61
CA SER A 147 -3.69 -8.20 -6.53
C SER A 147 -3.79 -8.69 -5.09
N PHE A 148 -3.15 -7.99 -4.15
CA PHE A 148 -3.31 -8.24 -2.73
C PHE A 148 -4.73 -7.90 -2.23
N LEU A 149 -5.25 -6.71 -2.58
CA LEU A 149 -6.61 -6.31 -2.17
C LEU A 149 -7.67 -7.28 -2.69
N LEU A 150 -7.55 -7.78 -3.91
CA LEU A 150 -8.49 -8.79 -4.45
C LEU A 150 -8.53 -10.09 -3.64
N GLN A 151 -7.49 -10.40 -2.85
CA GLN A 151 -7.46 -11.60 -2.00
C GLN A 151 -8.01 -11.35 -0.60
N ILE A 152 -7.92 -10.12 -0.09
CA ILE A 152 -8.24 -9.81 1.31
C ILE A 152 -9.53 -9.00 1.49
N ALA A 153 -9.86 -8.16 0.50
CA ALA A 153 -10.98 -7.23 0.58
C ALA A 153 -12.30 -8.00 0.50
N GLN A 154 -13.22 -7.63 1.36
CA GLN A 154 -14.55 -8.20 1.40
C GLN A 154 -15.51 -7.33 0.59
N PRO A 155 -16.68 -7.86 0.15
CA PRO A 155 -17.65 -7.10 -0.64
C PRO A 155 -18.21 -5.86 0.06
N ALA A 156 -18.21 -5.83 1.39
CA ALA A 156 -18.67 -4.69 2.19
C ALA A 156 -17.59 -3.59 2.38
N ASP A 157 -16.33 -3.87 2.03
CA ASP A 157 -15.24 -2.90 2.13
C ASP A 157 -15.26 -1.87 1.00
N GLU A 158 -14.60 -0.74 1.23
CA GLU A 158 -14.47 0.34 0.27
C GLU A 158 -13.00 0.60 -0.07
N ILE A 159 -12.70 0.84 -1.35
CA ILE A 159 -11.35 1.11 -1.83
C ILE A 159 -11.31 2.52 -2.41
N VAL A 160 -10.53 3.40 -1.79
CA VAL A 160 -10.33 4.76 -2.26
C VAL A 160 -8.97 4.87 -2.93
N VAL A 161 -8.96 5.28 -4.19
CA VAL A 161 -7.71 5.47 -4.94
C VAL A 161 -7.39 6.96 -5.05
N ARG A 162 -6.36 7.40 -4.31
CA ARG A 162 -5.78 8.73 -4.47
C ARG A 162 -4.79 8.71 -5.63
N LEU A 163 -5.26 9.16 -6.78
CA LEU A 163 -4.49 9.23 -8.01
C LEU A 163 -3.92 10.64 -8.21
N THR A 164 -2.63 10.72 -8.50
CA THR A 164 -1.94 11.91 -8.97
C THR A 164 -1.12 11.53 -10.19
N SER A 165 -1.37 12.17 -11.32
CA SER A 165 -0.64 11.90 -12.56
C SER A 165 -0.34 13.21 -13.29
N PRO A 166 0.92 13.45 -13.69
CA PRO A 166 1.27 14.56 -14.57
C PRO A 166 0.92 14.28 -16.04
N GLY A 167 0.31 13.12 -16.35
CA GLY A 167 0.21 12.58 -17.70
C GLY A 167 1.50 11.87 -18.14
N GLY A 168 1.56 11.47 -19.41
CA GLY A 168 2.74 10.82 -19.99
C GLY A 168 2.40 9.67 -20.95
N ALA A 169 3.22 8.62 -20.92
CA ALA A 169 3.15 7.52 -21.86
C ALA A 169 1.80 6.77 -21.78
N VAL A 170 1.01 6.87 -22.85
CA VAL A 170 -0.36 6.33 -22.95
C VAL A 170 -0.47 4.83 -22.62
N PRO A 171 0.43 3.94 -23.11
CA PRO A 171 0.30 2.50 -22.85
C PRO A 171 0.33 2.13 -21.37
N GLN A 172 1.15 2.81 -20.58
CA GLN A 172 1.41 2.51 -19.18
C GLN A 172 0.23 2.96 -18.30
N TYR A 173 -0.35 4.12 -18.60
CA TYR A 173 -1.59 4.55 -17.95
C TYR A 173 -2.80 3.72 -18.39
N GLY A 174 -2.82 3.22 -19.62
CA GLY A 174 -3.80 2.20 -20.05
C GLY A 174 -3.69 0.94 -19.20
N LEU A 175 -2.47 0.48 -18.92
CA LEU A 175 -2.23 -0.65 -18.02
C LEU A 175 -2.72 -0.34 -16.59
N ALA A 176 -2.47 0.86 -16.05
CA ALA A 176 -3.01 1.28 -14.75
C ALA A 176 -4.55 1.20 -14.72
N SER A 177 -5.20 1.71 -15.75
CA SER A 177 -6.66 1.68 -15.88
C SER A 177 -7.20 0.24 -15.86
N SER A 178 -6.56 -0.67 -16.59
CA SER A 178 -6.92 -2.09 -16.56
C SER A 178 -6.75 -2.72 -15.18
N GLN A 179 -5.78 -2.25 -14.38
CA GLN A 179 -5.63 -2.75 -13.01
C GLN A 179 -6.80 -2.29 -12.13
N LEU A 180 -7.22 -1.02 -12.24
CA LEU A 180 -8.38 -0.51 -11.52
C LEU A 180 -9.69 -1.20 -11.95
N GLU A 181 -9.82 -1.53 -13.24
CA GLU A 181 -10.96 -2.28 -13.74
C GLU A 181 -11.09 -3.66 -13.08
N ARG A 182 -9.98 -4.30 -12.69
CA ARG A 182 -10.03 -5.58 -11.95
C ARG A 182 -10.77 -5.45 -10.62
N LEU A 183 -10.65 -4.32 -9.92
CA LEU A 183 -11.38 -4.06 -8.68
C LEU A 183 -12.90 -4.00 -8.93
N LYS A 184 -13.30 -3.26 -9.98
CA LYS A 184 -14.70 -3.14 -10.39
C LYS A 184 -15.30 -4.49 -10.81
N ARG A 185 -14.56 -5.27 -11.60
CA ARG A 185 -14.98 -6.61 -12.03
C ARG A 185 -15.11 -7.59 -10.87
N ALA A 186 -14.38 -7.39 -9.78
CA ALA A 186 -14.51 -8.18 -8.56
C ALA A 186 -15.72 -7.77 -7.69
N GLY A 187 -16.49 -6.76 -8.09
CA GLY A 187 -17.66 -6.30 -7.35
C GLY A 187 -17.34 -5.50 -6.08
N LEU A 188 -16.09 -5.03 -5.95
CA LEU A 188 -15.67 -4.17 -4.83
C LEU A 188 -16.13 -2.74 -5.07
N ARG A 189 -16.45 -2.02 -3.98
CA ARG A 189 -16.79 -0.59 -4.03
C ARG A 189 -15.51 0.23 -4.14
N CYS A 190 -15.32 0.91 -5.27
CA CYS A 190 -14.12 1.70 -5.55
C CYS A 190 -14.38 2.87 -6.51
#